data_AF-V5R420-F1
#
_entry.id   AF-V5R420-F1
#
_cell.length_a   1.000
_cell.length_b   1.000
_cell.length_c   1.000
_cell.angle_alpha   90.00
_cell.angle_beta   90.00
_cell.angle_gamma   90.00
#
_symmetry.space_group_name_H-M   'P 1'
#
loop_
_entity.id
_entity.type
_entity.pdbx_description
1 polymer ?
#
loop_
_entity_poly.entity_id
_entity_poly.type
_entity_poly.pdbx_seq_one_letter_code
_entity_poly.pdbx_strand_id
1 'polypeptide(L)'
;GMKLGMILFIISEIFFISFFWSFFHLSLTQMIELGMKWPPTGIKVFNPFMIPLLNTVILLTSGISVTWAHHSLINNSYKQLFYSLMITILLGIYFSMLQLFEYLEAPFNISDSSYGSTFFLATGFQGLHVLIGTIFLTICFMRNLLIHFSNNHHFGF
;
A
#
# COMPACT_ATOMS: atom_id res chain seq x y z
N GLY A 1 12.25 -20.30 -12.84
CA GLY A 1 10.92 -20.65 -12.28
C GLY A 1 10.38 -19.53 -11.41
N MET A 2 10.80 -19.48 -10.15
CA MET A 2 10.15 -18.61 -9.13
C MET A 2 10.16 -17.11 -9.46
N LYS A 3 11.26 -16.56 -10.02
CA LYS A 3 11.32 -15.15 -10.49
C LYS A 3 10.21 -14.80 -11.48
N LEU A 4 10.02 -15.63 -12.51
CA LEU A 4 8.97 -15.45 -13.51
C LEU A 4 7.58 -15.58 -12.87
N GLY A 5 7.41 -16.55 -11.96
CA GLY A 5 6.16 -16.74 -11.23
C GLY A 5 5.76 -15.50 -10.43
N MET A 6 6.70 -14.89 -9.71
CA MET A 6 6.44 -13.66 -8.96
C MET A 6 6.10 -12.48 -9.89
N ILE A 7 6.82 -12.34 -11.01
CA ILE A 7 6.53 -11.30 -12.01
C ILE A 7 5.10 -11.47 -12.56
N LEU A 8 4.72 -12.69 -12.95
CA LEU A 8 3.38 -12.98 -13.47
C LEU A 8 2.30 -12.76 -12.41
N PHE A 9 2.57 -13.11 -11.15
CA PHE A 9 1.67 -12.83 -10.04
C PHE A 9 1.44 -11.32 -9.86
N ILE A 10 2.52 -10.51 -9.83
CA ILE A 10 2.42 -9.04 -9.73
C ILE A 10 1.65 -8.47 -10.94
N ILE A 11 1.90 -9.00 -12.14
CA ILE A 11 1.16 -8.57 -13.34
C ILE A 11 -0.33 -8.89 -13.22
N SER A 12 -0.70 -10.04 -12.64
CA SER A 12 -2.11 -10.37 -12.43
C SER A 12 -2.79 -9.44 -11.43
N GLU A 13 -2.07 -8.96 -10.41
CA GLU A 13 -2.61 -7.98 -9.47
C GLU A 13 -2.95 -6.65 -10.16
N ILE A 14 -2.25 -6.27 -11.25
CA ILE A 14 -2.58 -5.06 -12.06
C ILE A 14 -4.04 -5.05 -12.57
N PHE A 15 -4.79 -6.16 -12.44
CA PHE A 15 -6.26 -6.16 -12.47
C PHE A 15 -6.91 -5.01 -11.65
N PHE A 16 -6.22 -4.47 -10.64
CA PHE A 16 -6.48 -3.17 -10.00
C PHE A 16 -6.89 -2.03 -10.93
N ILE A 17 -6.46 -2.03 -12.19
CA ILE A 17 -6.83 -1.04 -13.20
C ILE A 17 -8.35 -0.95 -13.38
N SER A 18 -9.09 -2.02 -13.06
CA SER A 18 -10.55 -2.05 -13.07
C SER A 18 -11.19 -1.12 -12.03
N PHE A 19 -10.57 -0.94 -10.86
CA PHE A 19 -11.04 0.03 -9.85
C PHE A 19 -10.78 1.47 -10.29
N PHE A 20 -9.64 1.73 -10.95
CA PHE A 20 -9.38 3.03 -11.55
C PHE A 20 -10.35 3.31 -12.69
N TRP A 21 -10.62 2.32 -13.53
CA TRP A 21 -11.61 2.43 -14.59
C TRP A 21 -12.99 2.78 -14.03
N SER A 22 -13.46 2.11 -12.97
CA SER A 22 -14.76 2.42 -12.36
C SER A 22 -14.80 3.84 -11.79
N PHE A 23 -13.74 4.27 -11.08
CA PHE A 23 -13.62 5.63 -10.58
C PHE A 23 -13.64 6.68 -11.70
N PHE A 24 -12.86 6.49 -12.77
CA PHE A 24 -12.84 7.44 -13.90
C PHE A 24 -14.16 7.45 -14.65
N HIS A 25 -14.76 6.28 -14.88
CA HIS A 25 -16.06 6.21 -15.54
C HIS A 25 -17.12 6.99 -14.76
N LEU A 26 -17.20 6.80 -13.44
CA LEU A 26 -18.18 7.46 -12.58
C LEU A 26 -17.92 8.97 -12.41
N SER A 27 -16.64 9.37 -12.29
CA SER A 27 -16.27 10.77 -12.10
C SER A 27 -16.38 11.62 -13.37
N LEU A 28 -16.22 11.01 -14.55
CA LEU A 28 -16.28 11.71 -15.84
C LEU A 28 -17.68 11.74 -16.45
N THR A 29 -18.51 10.71 -16.23
CA THR A 29 -19.87 10.64 -16.82
C THR A 29 -20.94 11.39 -16.01
N GLN A 30 -20.68 11.67 -14.73
CA GLN A 30 -21.47 12.53 -13.82
C GLN A 30 -22.99 12.43 -14.02
N MET A 31 -23.61 11.40 -13.43
CA MET A 31 -25.05 11.17 -13.57
C MET A 31 -25.90 12.31 -12.99
N ILE A 32 -27.05 12.56 -13.62
CA ILE A 32 -28.02 13.60 -13.22
C ILE A 32 -28.48 13.38 -11.77
N GLU A 33 -28.68 12.12 -11.38
CA GLU A 33 -29.09 11.72 -10.03
C GLU A 33 -28.07 12.07 -8.93
N LEU A 34 -26.81 12.28 -9.29
CA LEU A 34 -25.72 12.65 -8.37
C LEU A 34 -25.42 14.16 -8.37
N GLY A 35 -26.24 14.95 -9.08
CA GLY A 35 -26.12 16.41 -9.13
C GLY A 35 -25.16 16.96 -10.19
N MET A 36 -24.80 16.17 -11.20
CA MET A 36 -23.92 16.56 -12.33
C MET A 36 -22.56 17.12 -11.89
N LYS A 37 -22.03 16.63 -10.76
CA LYS A 37 -20.74 17.06 -10.19
C LYS A 37 -20.03 15.88 -9.55
N TRP A 38 -18.70 15.94 -9.52
CA TRP A 38 -17.85 15.02 -8.78
C TRP A 38 -16.95 15.79 -7.82
N PRO A 39 -16.90 15.44 -6.52
CA PRO A 39 -17.69 14.41 -5.83
C PRO A 39 -19.21 14.72 -5.81
N PRO A 40 -20.08 13.70 -5.64
CA PRO A 40 -21.53 13.89 -5.52
C PRO A 40 -21.92 14.87 -4.41
N THR A 41 -23.05 15.54 -4.59
CA THR A 41 -23.56 16.51 -3.60
C THR A 41 -23.79 15.86 -2.23
N GLY A 42 -23.27 16.47 -1.17
CA GLY A 42 -23.39 15.96 0.21
C GLY A 42 -22.15 15.22 0.72
N ILE A 43 -21.23 14.83 -0.16
CA ILE A 43 -19.99 14.16 0.24
C ILE A 43 -18.92 15.19 0.57
N LYS A 44 -18.43 15.13 1.81
CA LYS A 44 -17.25 15.87 2.26
C LYS A 44 -16.02 15.00 2.06
N VAL A 45 -15.17 15.37 1.12
CA VAL A 45 -13.94 14.62 0.82
C VAL A 45 -12.81 15.00 1.76
N PHE A 46 -11.86 14.07 1.96
CA PHE A 46 -10.64 14.35 2.71
C PHE A 46 -9.79 15.44 2.04
N ASN A 47 -9.08 16.20 2.86
CA ASN A 47 -8.02 17.08 2.36
C ASN A 47 -6.81 16.23 1.97
N PRO A 48 -6.40 16.20 0.69
CA PRO A 48 -5.28 15.36 0.24
C PRO A 48 -3.94 15.74 0.86
N PHE A 49 -3.79 16.97 1.37
CA PHE A 49 -2.54 17.46 1.97
C PHE A 49 -2.35 17.07 3.44
N MET A 50 -3.32 16.37 4.04
CA MET A 50 -3.25 15.94 5.44
C MET A 50 -2.74 14.49 5.54
N ILE A 51 -3.52 13.60 6.14
CA ILE A 51 -3.19 12.18 6.33
C ILE A 51 -2.86 11.49 4.99
N PRO A 52 -3.57 11.73 3.87
CA PRO A 52 -3.22 11.09 2.59
C PRO A 52 -1.79 11.43 2.15
N LEU A 53 -1.38 12.70 2.22
CA LEU A 53 -0.02 13.11 1.88
C LEU A 53 1.00 12.44 2.82
N LEU A 54 0.73 12.41 4.12
CA LEU A 54 1.62 11.73 5.08
C LEU A 54 1.80 10.24 4.73
N ASN A 55 0.71 9.55 4.40
CA ASN A 55 0.71 8.15 3.97
C ASN A 55 1.56 7.94 2.70
N THR A 56 1.54 8.88 1.74
CA THR A 56 2.43 8.80 0.57
C THR A 56 3.91 8.93 0.93
N VAL A 57 4.25 9.85 1.84
CA VAL A 57 5.63 10.04 2.32
C VAL A 57 6.12 8.79 3.07
N ILE A 58 5.27 8.18 3.89
CA ILE A 58 5.58 6.94 4.60
C ILE A 58 5.89 5.80 3.61
N LEU A 59 5.06 5.61 2.57
CA LEU A 59 5.32 4.57 1.58
C LEU A 59 6.62 4.83 0.79
N LEU A 60 6.87 6.07 0.36
CA LEU A 60 8.09 6.43 -0.35
C LEU A 60 9.35 6.22 0.53
N THR A 61 9.29 6.65 1.78
CA THR A 61 10.40 6.45 2.73
C THR A 61 10.63 4.98 3.06
N SER A 62 9.56 4.17 3.14
CA SER A 62 9.68 2.71 3.32
C SER A 62 10.34 2.02 2.11
N GLY A 63 10.12 2.54 0.90
CA GLY A 63 10.83 2.11 -0.31
C GLY A 63 12.33 2.38 -0.25
N ILE A 64 12.73 3.51 0.34
CA ILE A 64 14.14 3.85 0.54
C ILE A 64 14.77 2.94 1.61
N SER A 65 14.07 2.68 2.72
CA SER A 65 14.61 1.83 3.78
C SER A 65 14.71 0.35 3.38
N VAL A 66 13.77 -0.17 2.56
CA VAL A 66 13.86 -1.56 2.07
C VAL A 66 14.96 -1.74 1.02
N THR A 67 15.19 -0.75 0.15
CA THR A 67 16.31 -0.79 -0.81
C THR A 67 17.65 -0.70 -0.09
N TRP A 68 17.74 0.11 0.98
CA TRP A 68 18.89 0.11 1.87
C TRP A 68 19.10 -1.24 2.56
N ALA A 69 18.02 -1.90 2.99
CA ALA A 69 18.08 -3.25 3.56
C ALA A 69 18.64 -4.25 2.54
N HIS A 70 18.14 -4.24 1.32
CA HIS A 70 18.63 -5.11 0.24
C HIS A 70 20.12 -4.91 -0.02
N HIS A 71 20.60 -3.67 -0.14
CA HIS A 71 22.01 -3.38 -0.32
C HIS A 71 22.86 -3.83 0.88
N SER A 72 22.33 -3.68 2.10
CA SER A 72 23.01 -4.14 3.31
C SER A 72 23.14 -5.67 3.36
N LEU A 73 22.15 -6.40 2.84
CA LEU A 73 22.18 -7.85 2.70
C LEU A 73 23.26 -8.32 1.72
N ILE A 74 23.34 -7.69 0.54
CA ILE A 74 24.36 -8.01 -0.47
C ILE A 74 25.78 -7.74 0.06
N ASN A 75 25.94 -6.65 0.83
CA ASN A 75 27.22 -6.26 1.42
C ASN A 75 27.54 -6.97 2.75
N ASN A 76 26.74 -7.96 3.18
CA ASN A 76 26.89 -8.69 4.46
C ASN A 76 26.93 -7.77 5.71
N SER A 77 26.30 -6.61 5.65
CA SER A 77 26.22 -5.65 6.76
C SER A 77 24.98 -5.92 7.63
N TYR A 78 25.07 -6.93 8.51
CA TYR A 78 23.96 -7.41 9.32
C TYR A 78 23.31 -6.35 10.22
N LYS A 79 24.11 -5.47 10.83
CA LYS A 79 23.58 -4.39 11.69
C LYS A 79 22.71 -3.43 10.89
N GLN A 80 23.18 -2.99 9.73
CA GLN A 80 22.41 -2.08 8.88
C GLN A 80 21.17 -2.75 8.33
N LEU A 81 21.29 -4.00 7.85
CA LEU A 81 20.16 -4.80 7.40
C LEU A 81 19.07 -4.92 8.46
N PHE A 82 19.44 -5.17 9.72
CA PHE A 82 18.50 -5.23 10.84
C PHE A 82 17.77 -3.90 11.03
N TYR A 83 18.50 -2.79 11.16
CA TYR A 83 17.88 -1.47 11.41
C TYR A 83 17.01 -1.02 10.24
N SER A 84 17.51 -1.13 9.00
CA SER A 84 16.79 -0.70 7.80
C SER A 84 15.52 -1.50 7.58
N LEU A 85 15.55 -2.82 7.77
CA LEU A 85 14.37 -3.67 7.60
C LEU A 85 13.35 -3.44 8.73
N MET A 86 13.82 -3.23 9.96
CA MET A 86 12.95 -2.88 11.09
C MET A 86 12.24 -1.54 10.85
N ILE A 87 12.94 -0.53 10.33
CA ILE A 87 12.35 0.77 9.96
C ILE A 87 11.24 0.57 8.92
N THR A 88 11.50 -0.21 7.86
CA THR A 88 10.50 -0.50 6.82
C THR A 88 9.23 -1.12 7.40
N ILE A 89 9.38 -2.11 8.29
CA ILE A 89 8.24 -2.79 8.93
C ILE A 89 7.44 -1.81 9.79
N LEU A 90 8.13 -1.00 10.62
CA LEU A 90 7.47 0.00 11.46
C LEU A 90 6.72 1.04 10.63
N LEU A 91 7.29 1.51 9.52
CA LEU A 91 6.62 2.42 8.59
C LEU A 91 5.36 1.79 7.98
N GLY A 92 5.43 0.50 7.60
CA GLY A 92 4.27 -0.22 7.09
C GLY A 92 3.14 -0.37 8.13
N ILE A 93 3.47 -0.71 9.37
CA ILE A 93 2.50 -0.76 10.48
C ILE A 93 1.90 0.63 10.73
N TYR A 94 2.74 1.67 10.70
CA TYR A 94 2.30 3.05 10.90
C TYR A 94 1.34 3.51 9.80
N PHE A 95 1.62 3.17 8.53
CA PHE A 95 0.68 3.39 7.43
C PHE A 95 -0.66 2.71 7.68
N SER A 96 -0.68 1.43 8.07
CA SER A 96 -1.93 0.71 8.32
C SER A 96 -2.75 1.31 9.46
N MET A 97 -2.10 1.80 10.51
CA MET A 97 -2.76 2.50 11.61
C MET A 97 -3.36 3.84 11.17
N LEU A 98 -2.64 4.63 10.36
CA LEU A 98 -3.15 5.88 9.82
C LEU A 98 -4.31 5.65 8.84
N GLN A 99 -4.22 4.63 8.00
CA GLN A 99 -5.30 4.25 7.08
C GLN A 99 -6.57 3.84 7.86
N LEU A 100 -6.40 3.09 8.95
CA LEU A 100 -7.53 2.73 9.81
C LEU A 100 -8.14 3.98 10.48
N PHE A 101 -7.30 4.88 10.97
CA PHE A 101 -7.74 6.14 11.56
C PHE A 101 -8.51 6.99 10.54
N GLU A 102 -8.02 7.09 9.30
CA GLU A 102 -8.71 7.77 8.20
C GLU A 102 -10.09 7.16 7.94
N TYR A 103 -10.23 5.83 7.99
CA TYR A 103 -11.53 5.17 7.82
C TYR A 103 -12.50 5.42 8.98
N LEU A 104 -12.01 5.50 10.21
CA LEU A 104 -12.84 5.77 11.39
C LEU A 104 -13.35 7.22 11.42
N GLU A 105 -12.54 8.17 10.92
CA GLU A 105 -12.88 9.61 10.87
C GLU A 105 -13.55 10.01 9.54
N ALA A 106 -13.84 9.07 8.65
CA ALA A 106 -14.44 9.36 7.36
C ALA A 106 -15.86 9.93 7.52
N PRO A 107 -16.19 11.08 6.91
CA PRO A 107 -17.53 11.66 6.96
C PRO A 107 -18.49 10.99 5.95
N PHE A 108 -18.08 9.89 5.31
CA PHE A 108 -18.86 9.10 4.36
C PHE A 108 -18.54 7.62 4.54
N ASN A 109 -19.50 6.75 4.24
CA ASN A 109 -19.40 5.30 4.32
C ASN A 109 -19.30 4.64 2.94
N ILE A 110 -19.03 3.32 2.91
CA ILE A 110 -19.00 2.53 1.67
C ILE A 110 -20.35 2.51 0.93
N SER A 111 -21.45 2.65 1.65
CA SER A 111 -22.81 2.74 1.11
C SER A 111 -23.15 4.13 0.56
N ASP A 112 -22.32 5.14 0.82
CA ASP A 112 -22.63 6.52 0.49
C ASP A 112 -22.21 6.83 -0.95
N SER A 113 -23.16 6.61 -1.86
CA SER A 113 -23.04 6.84 -3.30
C SER A 113 -21.96 5.99 -4.01
N SER A 114 -21.79 6.24 -5.31
CA SER A 114 -20.72 5.69 -6.11
C SER A 114 -19.32 6.18 -5.67
N TYR A 115 -19.21 7.34 -5.02
CA TYR A 115 -17.93 7.84 -4.49
C TYR A 115 -17.44 7.01 -3.31
N GLY A 116 -18.28 6.78 -2.29
CA GLY A 116 -17.90 5.99 -1.12
C GLY A 116 -17.51 4.57 -1.50
N SER A 117 -18.32 3.93 -2.35
CA SER A 117 -18.03 2.56 -2.83
C SER A 117 -16.69 2.47 -3.60
N THR A 118 -16.44 3.37 -4.55
CA THR A 118 -15.17 3.38 -5.31
C THR A 118 -13.96 3.72 -4.44
N PHE A 119 -14.11 4.67 -3.50
CA PHE A 119 -13.05 5.05 -2.56
C PHE A 119 -12.65 3.85 -1.70
N PHE A 120 -13.58 3.30 -0.90
CA PHE A 120 -13.26 2.24 0.07
C PHE A 120 -12.84 0.93 -0.59
N LEU A 121 -13.34 0.60 -1.79
CA LEU A 121 -12.87 -0.58 -2.53
C LEU A 121 -11.42 -0.41 -2.99
N ALA A 122 -11.09 0.72 -3.63
CA ALA A 122 -9.75 0.95 -4.15
C ALA A 122 -8.71 1.06 -3.02
N THR A 123 -8.97 1.92 -2.03
CA THR A 123 -8.04 2.14 -0.91
C THR A 123 -8.02 0.94 0.04
N GLY A 124 -9.14 0.24 0.22
CA GLY A 124 -9.22 -0.94 1.07
C GLY A 124 -8.40 -2.10 0.54
N PHE A 125 -8.48 -2.37 -0.77
CA PHE A 125 -7.69 -3.42 -1.39
C PHE A 125 -6.20 -3.07 -1.45
N GLN A 126 -5.84 -1.80 -1.66
CA GLN A 126 -4.46 -1.32 -1.47
C GLN A 126 -3.98 -1.50 -0.02
N GLY A 127 -4.82 -1.16 0.97
CA GLY A 127 -4.51 -1.36 2.39
C GLY A 127 -4.25 -2.83 2.74
N LEU A 128 -5.04 -3.74 2.17
CA LEU A 128 -4.82 -5.18 2.28
C LEU A 128 -3.46 -5.59 1.68
N HIS A 129 -3.10 -5.05 0.51
CA HIS A 129 -1.80 -5.30 -0.10
C HIS A 129 -0.63 -4.84 0.78
N VAL A 130 -0.75 -3.66 1.38
CA VAL A 130 0.27 -3.18 2.33
C VAL A 130 0.36 -4.13 3.52
N LEU A 131 -0.77 -4.59 4.08
CA LEU A 131 -0.77 -5.52 5.21
C LEU A 131 -0.09 -6.86 4.85
N ILE A 132 -0.41 -7.46 3.70
CA ILE A 132 0.28 -8.67 3.22
C ILE A 132 1.78 -8.41 3.03
N GLY A 133 2.14 -7.28 2.43
CA GLY A 133 3.53 -6.87 2.24
C GLY A 133 4.29 -6.73 3.57
N THR A 134 3.67 -6.13 4.59
CA THR A 134 4.28 -6.03 5.92
C THR A 134 4.48 -7.40 6.58
N ILE A 135 3.53 -8.32 6.45
CA ILE A 135 3.66 -9.70 6.94
C ILE A 135 4.79 -10.42 6.19
N PHE A 136 4.90 -10.22 4.87
CA PHE A 136 5.98 -10.80 4.09
C PHE A 136 7.35 -10.29 4.55
N LEU A 137 7.48 -8.98 4.79
CA LEU A 137 8.72 -8.38 5.29
C LEU A 137 9.05 -8.81 6.73
N THR A 138 8.07 -9.00 7.61
CA THR A 138 8.33 -9.54 8.95
C THR A 138 8.82 -10.99 8.89
N ILE A 139 8.28 -11.81 7.99
CA ILE A 139 8.80 -13.16 7.74
C ILE A 139 10.25 -13.09 7.22
N CYS A 140 10.55 -12.17 6.30
CA CYS A 140 11.92 -11.95 5.83
C CYS A 140 12.86 -11.53 6.96
N PHE A 141 12.42 -10.64 7.84
CA PHE A 141 13.17 -10.21 9.01
C PHE A 141 13.48 -11.38 9.95
N MET A 142 12.49 -12.22 10.27
CA MET A 142 12.69 -13.42 11.10
C MET A 142 13.65 -14.42 10.44
N ARG A 143 13.51 -14.65 9.13
CA ARG A 143 14.44 -15.53 8.37
C ARG A 143 15.86 -14.98 8.35
N ASN A 144 16.02 -13.67 8.30
CA ASN A 144 17.33 -13.04 8.36
C ASN A 144 17.99 -13.19 9.74
N LEU A 145 17.21 -13.07 10.83
CA LEU A 145 17.70 -13.34 12.19
C LEU A 145 18.17 -14.79 12.38
N LEU A 146 17.52 -15.74 11.70
CA LEU A 146 17.91 -17.15 11.68
C LEU A 146 19.00 -17.47 10.64
N ILE A 147 19.56 -16.45 9.97
CA ILE A 147 20.66 -16.59 9.00
C ILE A 147 20.26 -17.51 7.81
N HIS A 148 19.02 -17.42 7.35
CA HIS A 148 18.55 -18.20 6.19
C HIS A 148 18.93 -17.58 4.83
N PHE A 149 19.32 -16.30 4.82
CA PHE A 149 19.68 -15.59 3.60
C PHE A 149 21.20 -15.46 3.46
N SER A 150 21.69 -15.60 2.22
CA SER A 150 23.07 -15.28 1.87
C SER A 150 23.10 -14.11 0.88
N ASN A 151 24.25 -13.44 0.78
CA ASN A 151 24.49 -12.36 -0.19
C ASN A 151 24.22 -12.75 -1.64
N ASN A 152 24.27 -14.04 -1.99
CA ASN A 152 24.05 -14.54 -3.35
C ASN A 152 22.70 -15.23 -3.53
N HIS A 153 22.05 -15.69 -2.44
CA HIS A 153 20.80 -16.44 -2.49
C HIS A 153 19.79 -15.92 -1.47
N HIS A 154 18.95 -14.99 -1.94
CA HIS A 154 17.93 -14.31 -1.14
C HIS A 154 16.69 -13.96 -1.99
N PHE A 155 16.25 -14.84 -2.89
CA PHE A 155 15.12 -14.57 -3.79
C PHE A 155 13.82 -14.16 -3.07
N GLY A 156 13.60 -14.69 -1.85
CA GLY A 156 12.41 -14.37 -1.06
C GLY A 156 12.57 -13.15 -0.16
N PHE A 157 13.61 -12.34 -0.34
CA PHE A 157 13.74 -11.00 0.24
C PHE A 157 13.19 -10.00 -0.78
#